data_AF-A0A5Q0USZ7-F1
#
_entry.id   AF-A0A5Q0USZ7-F1
#
_cell.length_a   1.000
_cell.length_b   1.000
_cell.length_c   1.000
_cell.angle_alpha   90.00
_cell.angle_beta   90.00
_cell.angle_gamma   90.00
#
_symmetry.space_group_name_H-M   'P 1'
#
loop_
_entity.id
_entity.type
_entity.pdbx_description
1 polymer ?
#
loop_
_entity_poly.entity_id
_entity_poly.type
_entity_poly.pdbx_seq_one_letter_code
_entity_poly.pdbx_strand_id
1 'polypeptide(L)'
;MGDDARNVADRQRLTRRGLLAVAATGAVAGCQSIGGLSDDTDEQISVFDLPDLDRESIPSPIVARSVPVDIAPSHLTAARERVDALLGELPTPMGPDDIPNGYVRERLTDSASDATDALDDARTARTELEALTALGEARERARYAAAGLAMADDGLSVDGLRGEHGEIVSNAHAFWDEHTYRGTDPVRAALVHARIEDAFDRLAQMDGPRIHGDGELLTVSEWGETVESAQVSLDDARHLDSQFTESLPADAGTVEDALTSGAETLLADVRSRRSQLPPEPTPEEWGVAENLVADLRRSIERGPATVEDASGPASAVVDATGRLARSRALEQIQERIDAGEISGVESADELRALRTTAYDALDAALETSSDAALARTVVSDVSWEVTNADWRLARFDRDVRPDRLDDIVEGYVLATAVAQAVPPACDQTIDALN
;
A
#
# COMPACT_ATOMS: atom_id res chain seq x y z
N MET A 1 48.53 42.18 -3.35
CA MET A 1 49.97 41.94 -3.52
C MET A 1 50.43 41.14 -2.32
N GLY A 2 50.69 39.85 -2.52
CA GLY A 2 51.04 38.88 -1.46
C GLY A 2 50.25 37.58 -1.60
N ASP A 3 50.80 36.67 -2.40
CA ASP A 3 50.32 35.32 -2.71
C ASP A 3 50.69 34.29 -1.62
N ASP A 4 49.91 33.21 -1.59
CA ASP A 4 50.21 31.82 -1.19
C ASP A 4 50.84 31.49 0.19
N ALA A 5 50.11 30.67 0.97
CA ALA A 5 50.60 29.35 1.42
C ALA A 5 49.53 28.52 2.14
N ARG A 6 49.45 27.26 1.70
CA ARG A 6 48.68 26.11 2.21
C ARG A 6 48.90 25.89 3.71
N ASN A 7 47.87 25.40 4.41
CA ASN A 7 48.11 24.42 5.47
C ASN A 7 46.91 23.47 5.67
N VAL A 8 47.21 22.20 5.43
CA VAL A 8 46.40 21.03 5.74
C VAL A 8 46.58 20.76 7.23
N ALA A 9 45.49 20.72 8.00
CA ALA A 9 45.53 20.32 9.40
C ALA A 9 44.78 18.99 9.61
N ASP A 10 45.63 17.99 9.71
CA ASP A 10 45.49 16.60 10.09
C ASP A 10 44.51 16.33 11.26
N ARG A 11 43.62 15.33 11.07
CA ARG A 11 42.79 14.71 12.11
C ARG A 11 43.67 13.76 12.93
N GLN A 12 44.15 14.23 14.07
CA GLN A 12 44.82 13.36 15.03
C GLN A 12 43.82 12.59 15.89
N ARG A 13 43.94 11.26 15.81
CA ARG A 13 43.35 10.24 16.65
C ARG A 13 43.77 10.46 18.11
N LEU A 14 42.81 10.48 19.04
CA LEU A 14 43.08 10.25 20.47
C LEU A 14 42.40 8.97 20.92
N THR A 15 43.24 8.12 21.47
CA THR A 15 43.07 6.71 21.74
C THR A 15 42.49 6.41 23.12
N ARG A 16 41.74 5.31 23.18
CA ARG A 16 41.38 4.51 24.36
C ARG A 16 42.49 4.51 25.44
N ARG A 17 42.22 5.13 26.60
CA ARG A 17 42.63 4.70 27.97
C ARG A 17 42.35 5.81 29.00
N GLY A 18 41.33 5.59 29.82
CA GLY A 18 41.10 6.29 31.09
C GLY A 18 40.24 5.39 31.99
N LEU A 19 40.83 4.39 32.65
CA LEU A 19 41.19 4.42 34.08
C LEU A 19 39.97 4.56 35.01
N LEU A 20 39.32 3.43 35.32
CA LEU A 20 38.48 3.26 36.51
C LEU A 20 39.08 2.14 37.36
N ALA A 21 39.60 2.54 38.51
CA ALA A 21 40.01 1.65 39.59
C ALA A 21 39.56 2.28 40.90
N VAL A 22 38.46 1.76 41.47
CA VAL A 22 38.24 1.77 42.92
C VAL A 22 37.63 0.42 43.29
N ALA A 23 38.42 -0.37 44.01
CA ALA A 23 38.02 -1.59 44.67
C ALA A 23 37.42 -1.26 46.05
N ALA A 24 36.33 -1.92 46.43
CA ALA A 24 35.98 -2.13 47.82
C ALA A 24 35.50 -3.57 47.99
N THR A 25 36.34 -4.36 48.65
CA THR A 25 36.15 -5.76 49.01
C THR A 25 35.25 -5.93 50.24
N GLY A 26 34.33 -6.88 50.19
CA GLY A 26 33.67 -7.47 51.35
C GLY A 26 33.22 -8.91 51.02
N ALA A 27 33.94 -9.90 51.53
CA ALA A 27 33.75 -11.32 51.26
C ALA A 27 32.83 -11.99 52.28
N VAL A 28 31.90 -12.84 51.83
CA VAL A 28 31.51 -14.09 52.53
C VAL A 28 31.12 -15.15 51.47
N ALA A 29 31.73 -16.34 51.62
CA ALA A 29 31.50 -17.67 51.02
C ALA A 29 30.30 -17.85 50.04
N GLY A 30 30.41 -18.53 48.90
CA GLY A 30 31.34 -19.59 48.51
C GLY A 30 30.54 -20.79 47.99
N CYS A 31 30.33 -20.86 46.67
CA CYS A 31 30.19 -22.11 45.91
C CYS A 31 30.69 -21.84 44.50
N GLN A 32 31.91 -22.31 44.21
CA GLN A 32 32.44 -22.41 42.86
C GLN A 32 31.69 -23.52 42.13
N SER A 33 31.06 -23.19 41.01
CA SER A 33 31.11 -24.03 39.82
C SER A 33 31.69 -23.18 38.69
N ILE A 34 32.99 -23.33 38.47
CA ILE A 34 33.63 -22.90 37.23
C ILE A 34 33.26 -23.95 36.18
N GLY A 35 32.16 -23.69 35.47
CA GLY A 35 32.08 -23.84 34.01
C GLY A 35 31.83 -22.41 33.52
N GLY A 36 32.74 -21.74 32.82
CA GLY A 36 33.30 -22.20 31.57
C GLY A 36 32.31 -21.86 30.47
N LEU A 37 32.17 -20.56 30.18
CA LEU A 37 31.27 -19.97 29.17
C LEU A 37 29.80 -20.33 29.43
N SER A 38 29.07 -19.47 30.16
CA SER A 38 27.63 -19.39 29.89
C SER A 38 27.54 -18.99 28.44
N ASP A 39 27.20 -19.97 27.63
CA ASP A 39 26.46 -19.81 26.40
C ASP A 39 25.50 -18.63 26.63
N ASP A 40 25.81 -17.46 26.07
CA ASP A 40 24.75 -16.59 25.58
C ASP A 40 24.11 -17.41 24.46
N THR A 41 23.36 -18.45 24.83
CA THR A 41 22.32 -18.97 23.96
C THR A 41 21.34 -17.81 23.96
N ASP A 42 21.57 -16.85 23.05
CA ASP A 42 20.57 -15.87 22.67
C ASP A 42 19.28 -16.67 22.56
N GLU A 43 18.32 -16.37 23.44
CA GLU A 43 17.09 -17.14 23.57
C GLU A 43 16.44 -17.14 22.20
N GLN A 44 16.39 -18.31 21.57
CA GLN A 44 15.99 -18.48 20.18
C GLN A 44 14.67 -19.22 20.14
N ILE A 45 13.76 -18.71 19.34
CA ILE A 45 12.51 -19.37 19.01
C ILE A 45 12.80 -20.34 17.87
N SER A 46 12.51 -21.61 18.12
CA SER A 46 12.68 -22.69 17.14
C SER A 46 11.80 -22.43 15.91
N VAL A 47 12.38 -22.56 14.72
CA VAL A 47 11.63 -22.38 13.46
C VAL A 47 10.50 -23.40 13.30
N PHE A 48 10.68 -24.61 13.85
CA PHE A 48 9.64 -25.65 13.83
C PHE A 48 8.45 -25.31 14.72
N ASP A 49 8.64 -24.39 15.65
CA ASP A 49 7.58 -23.87 16.50
C ASP A 49 6.96 -22.60 15.93
N LEU A 50 7.44 -22.03 14.83
CA LEU A 50 6.76 -20.90 14.18
C LEU A 50 5.55 -21.37 13.36
N PRO A 51 4.60 -20.48 13.01
CA PRO A 51 3.59 -20.78 12.01
C PRO A 51 4.22 -21.25 10.70
N ASP A 52 3.83 -22.43 10.21
CA ASP A 52 4.24 -22.95 8.92
C ASP A 52 3.45 -22.25 7.80
N LEU A 53 4.12 -21.35 7.10
CA LEU A 53 3.52 -20.47 6.09
C LEU A 53 4.19 -20.69 4.74
N ASP A 54 3.39 -21.08 3.76
CA ASP A 54 3.81 -21.06 2.36
C ASP A 54 3.52 -19.68 1.75
N ARG A 55 4.58 -19.00 1.30
CA ARG A 55 4.51 -17.66 0.73
C ARG A 55 3.58 -17.58 -0.48
N GLU A 56 3.56 -18.62 -1.31
CA GLU A 56 2.73 -18.68 -2.52
C GLU A 56 1.24 -18.88 -2.18
N SER A 57 0.96 -19.39 -0.98
CA SER A 57 -0.40 -19.64 -0.49
C SER A 57 -0.98 -18.51 0.37
N ILE A 58 -0.19 -17.48 0.71
CA ILE A 58 -0.67 -16.34 1.52
C ILE A 58 -1.51 -15.39 0.65
N PRO A 59 -2.78 -15.14 0.98
CA PRO A 59 -3.60 -14.18 0.24
C PRO A 59 -3.01 -12.78 0.28
N SER A 60 -3.08 -12.07 -0.83
CA SER A 60 -2.49 -10.74 -0.99
C SER A 60 -3.50 -9.78 -1.62
N PRO A 61 -4.14 -8.89 -0.84
CA PRO A 61 -4.12 -8.78 0.63
C PRO A 61 -4.98 -9.85 1.35
N ILE A 62 -5.00 -9.92 2.69
CA ILE A 62 -5.90 -10.86 3.40
C ILE A 62 -7.37 -10.55 3.12
N VAL A 63 -7.79 -9.28 3.20
CA VAL A 63 -9.16 -8.86 2.89
C VAL A 63 -9.20 -8.26 1.49
N ALA A 64 -9.90 -8.94 0.58
CA ALA A 64 -10.00 -8.52 -0.80
C ALA A 64 -10.69 -7.16 -0.94
N ARG A 65 -10.16 -6.28 -1.80
CA ARG A 65 -10.80 -5.00 -2.10
C ARG A 65 -12.08 -5.24 -2.90
N SER A 66 -13.13 -4.46 -2.66
CA SER A 66 -14.34 -4.49 -3.48
C SER A 66 -14.90 -3.08 -3.67
N VAL A 67 -15.82 -2.93 -4.61
CA VAL A 67 -16.61 -1.72 -4.84
C VAL A 67 -18.09 -2.10 -4.87
N PRO A 68 -19.02 -1.29 -4.32
CA PRO A 68 -20.45 -1.65 -4.24
C PRO A 68 -21.20 -1.41 -5.56
N VAL A 69 -20.58 -1.82 -6.68
CA VAL A 69 -21.15 -1.81 -8.03
C VAL A 69 -20.57 -2.99 -8.82
N ASP A 70 -21.42 -3.63 -9.62
CA ASP A 70 -20.99 -4.75 -10.45
C ASP A 70 -20.04 -4.28 -11.55
N ILE A 71 -18.97 -5.03 -11.79
CA ILE A 71 -18.10 -4.85 -12.95
C ILE A 71 -18.53 -5.85 -14.01
N ALA A 72 -19.02 -5.36 -15.15
CA ALA A 72 -19.54 -6.21 -16.20
C ALA A 72 -18.48 -7.23 -16.70
N PRO A 73 -18.84 -8.53 -16.83
CA PRO A 73 -17.91 -9.54 -17.36
C PRO A 73 -17.37 -9.19 -18.74
N SER A 74 -18.14 -8.49 -19.58
CA SER A 74 -17.70 -8.02 -20.89
C SER A 74 -16.54 -7.01 -20.81
N HIS A 75 -16.50 -6.17 -19.77
CA HIS A 75 -15.40 -5.23 -19.55
C HIS A 75 -14.11 -5.99 -19.19
N LEU A 76 -14.21 -6.97 -18.28
CA LEU A 76 -13.09 -7.85 -17.93
C LEU A 76 -12.61 -8.69 -19.12
N THR A 77 -13.52 -9.16 -19.98
CA THR A 77 -13.16 -9.87 -21.22
C THR A 77 -12.44 -8.96 -22.19
N ALA A 78 -12.93 -7.74 -22.42
CA ALA A 78 -12.28 -6.77 -23.31
C ALA A 78 -10.87 -6.42 -22.83
N ALA A 79 -10.67 -6.26 -21.52
CA ALA A 79 -9.35 -6.03 -20.95
C ALA A 79 -8.40 -7.22 -21.20
N ARG A 80 -8.85 -8.47 -21.03
CA ARG A 80 -8.06 -9.67 -21.36
C ARG A 80 -7.70 -9.74 -22.84
N GLU A 81 -8.68 -9.51 -23.73
CA GLU A 81 -8.46 -9.51 -25.18
C GLU A 81 -7.45 -8.44 -25.60
N ARG A 82 -7.42 -7.29 -24.91
CA ARG A 82 -6.40 -6.24 -25.13
C ARG A 82 -5.00 -6.72 -24.74
N VAL A 83 -4.84 -7.41 -23.62
CA VAL A 83 -3.54 -8.00 -23.22
C VAL A 83 -3.09 -9.06 -24.23
N ASP A 84 -3.97 -9.98 -24.59
CA ASP A 84 -3.67 -11.05 -25.56
C ASP A 84 -3.27 -10.47 -26.92
N ALA A 85 -3.90 -9.38 -27.35
CA ALA A 85 -3.53 -8.68 -28.59
C ALA A 85 -2.12 -8.08 -28.50
N LEU A 86 -1.78 -7.38 -27.40
CA LEU A 86 -0.47 -6.77 -27.19
C LEU A 86 0.64 -7.82 -27.09
N LEU A 87 0.42 -8.91 -26.35
CA LEU A 87 1.37 -10.01 -26.25
C LEU A 87 1.53 -10.77 -27.58
N GLY A 88 0.46 -10.84 -28.38
CA GLY A 88 0.47 -11.45 -29.70
C GLY A 88 1.33 -10.72 -30.74
N GLU A 89 1.72 -9.46 -30.47
CA GLU A 89 2.67 -8.70 -31.31
C GLU A 89 4.12 -9.16 -31.08
N LEU A 90 4.42 -9.80 -29.95
CA LEU A 90 5.79 -10.15 -29.56
C LEU A 90 6.26 -11.47 -30.19
N PRO A 91 7.50 -11.55 -30.70
CA PRO A 91 8.08 -12.81 -31.14
C PRO A 91 8.29 -13.75 -29.95
N THR A 92 7.91 -15.02 -30.11
CA THR A 92 8.10 -16.07 -29.09
C THR A 92 9.00 -17.19 -29.63
N PRO A 93 10.25 -17.33 -29.16
CA PRO A 93 10.96 -16.47 -28.21
C PRO A 93 11.52 -15.19 -28.85
N MET A 94 11.63 -14.12 -28.07
CA MET A 94 12.31 -12.89 -28.50
C MET A 94 13.82 -13.10 -28.55
N GLY A 95 14.41 -12.89 -29.73
CA GLY A 95 15.80 -13.22 -30.03
C GLY A 95 16.70 -12.00 -30.26
N PRO A 96 18.02 -12.23 -30.46
CA PRO A 96 18.97 -11.17 -30.83
C PRO A 96 18.71 -10.52 -32.19
N ASP A 97 17.96 -11.20 -33.07
CA ASP A 97 17.58 -10.67 -34.37
C ASP A 97 16.47 -9.62 -34.25
N ASP A 98 15.58 -9.77 -33.26
CA ASP A 98 14.52 -8.81 -32.94
C ASP A 98 15.10 -7.63 -32.13
N ILE A 99 15.81 -7.95 -31.04
CA ILE A 99 16.41 -6.95 -30.14
C ILE A 99 17.87 -7.35 -29.89
N PRO A 100 18.87 -6.72 -30.55
CA PRO A 100 20.27 -7.10 -30.41
C PRO A 100 20.83 -6.90 -28.99
N ASN A 101 20.40 -5.83 -28.31
CA ASN A 101 20.85 -5.53 -26.95
C ASN A 101 20.23 -6.51 -25.95
N GLY A 102 21.05 -7.36 -25.34
CA GLY A 102 20.58 -8.39 -24.40
C GLY A 102 19.87 -7.85 -23.15
N TYR A 103 20.30 -6.70 -22.63
CA TYR A 103 19.67 -6.09 -21.46
C TYR A 103 18.27 -5.57 -21.78
N VAL A 104 18.12 -4.89 -22.92
CA VAL A 104 16.81 -4.40 -23.38
C VAL A 104 15.88 -5.57 -23.66
N ARG A 105 16.39 -6.62 -24.33
CA ARG A 105 15.62 -7.83 -24.62
C ARG A 105 15.13 -8.53 -23.34
N GLU A 106 15.98 -8.62 -22.31
CA GLU A 106 15.61 -9.15 -21.00
C GLU A 106 14.47 -8.33 -20.39
N ARG A 107 14.59 -7.00 -20.34
CA ARG A 107 13.53 -6.11 -19.83
C ARG A 107 12.19 -6.27 -20.52
N LEU A 108 12.16 -6.35 -21.86
CA LEU A 108 10.91 -6.57 -22.60
C LEU A 108 10.32 -7.96 -22.34
N THR A 109 11.18 -8.98 -22.24
CA THR A 109 10.76 -10.36 -21.95
C THR A 109 10.20 -10.48 -20.54
N ASP A 110 10.86 -9.87 -19.55
CA ASP A 110 10.40 -9.83 -18.16
C ASP A 110 9.04 -9.13 -18.08
N SER A 111 8.88 -7.98 -18.75
CA SER A 111 7.59 -7.27 -18.79
C SER A 111 6.48 -8.11 -19.43
N ALA A 112 6.77 -8.87 -20.50
CA ALA A 112 5.80 -9.78 -21.10
C ALA A 112 5.45 -10.97 -20.18
N SER A 113 6.42 -11.46 -19.41
CA SER A 113 6.20 -12.48 -18.37
C SER A 113 5.31 -11.93 -17.27
N ASP A 114 5.63 -10.76 -16.72
CA ASP A 114 4.85 -10.13 -15.66
C ASP A 114 3.41 -9.83 -16.12
N ALA A 115 3.20 -9.50 -17.40
CA ALA A 115 1.85 -9.34 -17.97
C ALA A 115 1.06 -10.66 -17.95
N THR A 116 1.74 -11.78 -18.18
CA THR A 116 1.15 -13.13 -18.11
C THR A 116 0.85 -13.51 -16.66
N ASP A 117 1.75 -13.20 -15.73
CA ASP A 117 1.53 -13.42 -14.29
C ASP A 117 0.31 -12.62 -13.81
N ALA A 118 0.20 -11.34 -14.20
CA ALA A 118 -0.96 -10.51 -13.89
C ALA A 118 -2.28 -11.01 -14.53
N LEU A 119 -2.23 -11.69 -15.69
CA LEU A 119 -3.40 -12.40 -16.24
C LEU A 119 -3.83 -13.58 -15.37
N ASP A 120 -2.88 -14.30 -14.78
CA ASP A 120 -3.16 -15.40 -13.86
C ASP A 120 -3.68 -14.89 -12.51
N ASP A 121 -3.15 -13.79 -12.00
CA ASP A 121 -3.70 -13.07 -10.85
C ASP A 121 -5.15 -12.65 -11.12
N ALA A 122 -5.45 -12.10 -12.29
CA ALA A 122 -6.82 -11.73 -12.67
C ALA A 122 -7.78 -12.93 -12.79
N ARG A 123 -7.28 -14.15 -13.00
CA ARG A 123 -8.10 -15.38 -13.03
C ARG A 123 -8.39 -15.91 -11.63
N THR A 124 -7.48 -15.66 -10.69
CA THR A 124 -7.55 -16.16 -9.30
C THR A 124 -8.02 -15.10 -8.30
N ALA A 125 -8.20 -13.86 -8.75
CA ALA A 125 -8.75 -12.75 -8.00
C ALA A 125 -10.06 -13.11 -7.27
N ARG A 126 -10.20 -12.63 -6.03
CA ARG A 126 -11.35 -12.97 -5.17
C ARG A 126 -12.53 -12.04 -5.37
N THR A 127 -12.32 -10.91 -6.01
CA THR A 127 -13.36 -9.94 -6.39
C THR A 127 -13.14 -9.46 -7.82
N GLU A 128 -14.21 -8.94 -8.43
CA GLU A 128 -14.13 -8.35 -9.75
C GLU A 128 -13.24 -7.10 -9.78
N LEU A 129 -13.13 -6.37 -8.67
CA LEU A 129 -12.25 -5.22 -8.55
C LEU A 129 -10.77 -5.62 -8.53
N GLU A 130 -10.42 -6.69 -7.81
CA GLU A 130 -9.07 -7.25 -7.87
C GLU A 130 -8.74 -7.75 -9.28
N ALA A 131 -9.70 -8.43 -9.93
CA ALA A 131 -9.53 -8.89 -11.31
C ALA A 131 -9.31 -7.72 -12.28
N LEU A 132 -10.09 -6.64 -12.14
CA LEU A 132 -9.96 -5.43 -12.96
C LEU A 132 -8.59 -4.78 -12.77
N THR A 133 -8.13 -4.65 -11.51
CA THR A 133 -6.83 -4.06 -11.19
C THR A 133 -5.68 -4.88 -11.80
N ALA A 134 -5.70 -6.21 -11.64
CA ALA A 134 -4.70 -7.09 -12.22
C ALA A 134 -4.71 -7.06 -13.77
N LEU A 135 -5.88 -6.90 -14.39
CA LEU A 135 -5.97 -6.73 -15.85
C LEU A 135 -5.42 -5.39 -16.32
N GLY A 136 -5.62 -4.31 -15.56
CA GLY A 136 -4.97 -3.03 -15.82
C GLY A 136 -3.45 -3.16 -15.80
N GLU A 137 -2.93 -3.81 -14.76
CA GLU A 137 -1.51 -4.10 -14.59
C GLU A 137 -0.93 -4.96 -15.73
N ALA A 138 -1.67 -5.99 -16.16
CA ALA A 138 -1.31 -6.82 -17.30
C ALA A 138 -1.27 -6.02 -18.62
N ARG A 139 -2.22 -5.10 -18.84
CA ARG A 139 -2.25 -4.23 -20.02
C ARG A 139 -1.05 -3.31 -20.05
N GLU A 140 -0.72 -2.66 -18.94
CA GLU A 140 0.44 -1.76 -18.79
C GLU A 140 1.75 -2.47 -19.18
N ARG A 141 1.99 -3.64 -18.59
CA ARG A 141 3.19 -4.46 -18.83
C ARG A 141 3.27 -5.02 -20.25
N ALA A 142 2.14 -5.44 -20.81
CA ALA A 142 2.09 -5.88 -22.20
C ALA A 142 2.37 -4.71 -23.16
N ARG A 143 1.83 -3.51 -22.87
CA ARG A 143 2.08 -2.32 -23.68
C ARG A 143 3.53 -1.87 -23.60
N TYR A 144 4.17 -1.93 -22.43
CA TYR A 144 5.60 -1.66 -22.27
C TYR A 144 6.45 -2.50 -23.24
N ALA A 145 6.20 -3.81 -23.26
CA ALA A 145 6.91 -4.75 -24.11
C ALA A 145 6.64 -4.49 -25.61
N ALA A 146 5.35 -4.35 -25.98
CA ALA A 146 4.92 -4.11 -27.34
C ALA A 146 5.46 -2.79 -27.91
N ALA A 147 5.42 -1.70 -27.14
CA ALA A 147 5.95 -0.40 -27.56
C ALA A 147 7.47 -0.43 -27.78
N GLY A 148 8.21 -1.17 -26.95
CA GLY A 148 9.66 -1.35 -27.12
C GLY A 148 10.01 -2.10 -28.39
N LEU A 149 9.26 -3.15 -28.71
CA LEU A 149 9.42 -3.87 -29.97
C LEU A 149 9.03 -3.01 -31.18
N ALA A 150 7.89 -2.32 -31.13
CA ALA A 150 7.43 -1.43 -32.19
C ALA A 150 8.41 -0.26 -32.45
N MET A 151 9.17 0.16 -31.45
CA MET A 151 10.26 1.12 -31.64
C MET A 151 11.41 0.53 -32.49
N ALA A 152 11.77 -0.73 -32.24
CA ALA A 152 12.80 -1.43 -32.97
C ALA A 152 12.38 -1.75 -34.43
N ASP A 153 11.13 -2.17 -34.63
CA ASP A 153 10.63 -2.65 -35.93
C ASP A 153 10.05 -1.53 -36.81
N ASP A 154 9.24 -0.66 -36.23
CA ASP A 154 8.42 0.33 -36.95
C ASP A 154 8.83 1.79 -36.67
N GLY A 155 9.81 2.00 -35.79
CA GLY A 155 10.26 3.35 -35.42
C GLY A 155 9.23 4.15 -34.63
N LEU A 156 8.41 3.48 -33.80
CA LEU A 156 7.53 4.14 -32.84
C LEU A 156 8.33 5.15 -32.01
N SER A 157 7.79 6.36 -31.87
CA SER A 157 8.49 7.49 -31.25
C SER A 157 7.81 7.97 -29.98
N VAL A 158 8.61 8.56 -29.09
CA VAL A 158 8.13 9.23 -27.87
C VAL A 158 7.11 10.33 -28.19
N ASP A 159 7.33 11.10 -29.26
CA ASP A 159 6.42 12.20 -29.61
C ASP A 159 5.04 11.69 -30.05
N GLY A 160 4.98 10.53 -30.70
CA GLY A 160 3.71 9.86 -31.01
C GLY A 160 2.94 9.47 -29.75
N LEU A 161 3.62 8.80 -28.81
CA LEU A 161 3.03 8.38 -27.54
C LEU A 161 2.63 9.56 -26.64
N ARG A 162 3.39 10.65 -26.65
CA ARG A 162 3.00 11.90 -25.97
C ARG A 162 1.73 12.51 -26.55
N GLY A 163 1.57 12.45 -27.87
CA GLY A 163 0.34 12.88 -28.54
C GLY A 163 -0.86 12.05 -28.10
N GLU A 164 -0.72 10.72 -28.14
CA GLU A 164 -1.74 9.76 -27.67
C GLU A 164 -2.10 10.00 -26.19
N HIS A 165 -1.10 10.14 -25.32
CA HIS A 165 -1.29 10.48 -23.92
C HIS A 165 -2.05 11.80 -23.74
N GLY A 166 -1.68 12.85 -24.48
CA GLY A 166 -2.36 14.14 -24.42
C GLY A 166 -3.82 14.08 -24.85
N GLU A 167 -4.17 13.23 -25.82
CA GLU A 167 -5.55 12.98 -26.21
C GLU A 167 -6.34 12.27 -25.10
N ILE A 168 -5.75 11.26 -24.46
CA ILE A 168 -6.36 10.54 -23.33
C ILE A 168 -6.62 11.48 -22.15
N VAL A 169 -5.62 12.29 -21.76
CA VAL A 169 -5.76 13.28 -20.68
C VAL A 169 -6.84 14.30 -21.02
N SER A 170 -6.90 14.78 -22.27
CA SER A 170 -7.97 15.69 -22.72
C SER A 170 -9.36 15.06 -22.62
N ASN A 171 -9.48 13.79 -22.98
CA ASN A 171 -10.73 13.03 -22.86
C ASN A 171 -11.12 12.75 -21.41
N ALA A 172 -10.15 12.56 -20.53
CA ALA A 172 -10.37 12.41 -19.10
C ALA A 172 -10.87 13.71 -18.47
N HIS A 173 -10.27 14.85 -18.83
CA HIS A 173 -10.74 16.16 -18.38
C HIS A 173 -12.17 16.44 -18.85
N ALA A 174 -12.49 16.13 -20.11
CA ALA A 174 -13.86 16.28 -20.62
C ALA A 174 -14.86 15.39 -19.88
N PHE A 175 -14.48 14.15 -19.54
CA PHE A 175 -15.30 13.27 -18.71
C PHE A 175 -15.50 13.83 -17.30
N TRP A 176 -14.44 14.38 -16.68
CA TRP A 176 -14.50 14.97 -15.35
C TRP A 176 -15.36 16.25 -15.31
N ASP A 177 -15.26 17.12 -16.31
CA ASP A 177 -16.07 18.33 -16.41
C ASP A 177 -17.58 18.03 -16.53
N GLU A 178 -17.94 16.86 -17.04
CA GLU A 178 -19.32 16.37 -17.16
C GLU A 178 -19.77 15.51 -15.97
N HIS A 179 -18.84 15.13 -15.09
CA HIS A 179 -19.10 14.22 -13.98
C HIS A 179 -20.11 14.81 -13.00
N THR A 180 -20.95 13.96 -12.44
CA THR A 180 -21.97 14.35 -11.46
C THR A 180 -22.06 13.28 -10.38
N TYR A 181 -22.03 13.69 -9.11
CA TYR A 181 -22.18 12.80 -7.95
C TYR A 181 -23.61 12.27 -7.79
N ARG A 182 -24.07 11.44 -8.71
CA ARG A 182 -25.39 10.81 -8.65
C ARG A 182 -25.44 9.78 -7.53
N GLY A 183 -26.58 9.65 -6.86
CA GLY A 183 -26.76 8.64 -5.83
C GLY A 183 -28.05 8.81 -5.04
N THR A 184 -28.46 7.74 -4.35
CA THR A 184 -29.57 7.77 -3.36
C THR A 184 -29.09 7.48 -1.94
N ASP A 185 -27.96 6.78 -1.84
CA ASP A 185 -27.26 6.45 -0.60
C ASP A 185 -25.88 7.11 -0.65
N PRO A 186 -25.61 8.13 0.19
CA PRO A 186 -24.33 8.81 0.22
C PRO A 186 -23.14 7.90 0.50
N VAL A 187 -23.30 6.82 1.29
CA VAL A 187 -22.20 5.91 1.63
C VAL A 187 -21.80 5.10 0.40
N ARG A 188 -22.76 4.41 -0.22
CA ARG A 188 -22.52 3.68 -1.47
C ARG A 188 -21.97 4.59 -2.57
N ALA A 189 -22.51 5.81 -2.68
CA ALA A 189 -22.04 6.78 -3.65
C ALA A 189 -20.61 7.26 -3.37
N ALA A 190 -20.24 7.52 -2.11
CA ALA A 190 -18.87 7.87 -1.74
C ALA A 190 -17.88 6.78 -2.16
N LEU A 191 -18.20 5.51 -1.94
CA LEU A 191 -17.33 4.39 -2.28
C LEU A 191 -17.08 4.21 -3.78
N VAL A 192 -18.09 4.51 -4.62
CA VAL A 192 -17.93 4.45 -6.08
C VAL A 192 -17.23 5.70 -6.60
N HIS A 193 -17.71 6.88 -6.22
CA HIS A 193 -17.16 8.14 -6.71
C HIS A 193 -15.73 8.37 -6.25
N ALA A 194 -15.33 7.89 -5.06
CA ALA A 194 -13.93 7.92 -4.63
C ALA A 194 -13.01 7.18 -5.62
N ARG A 195 -13.47 6.07 -6.23
CA ARG A 195 -12.68 5.34 -7.23
C ARG A 195 -12.55 6.09 -8.55
N ILE A 196 -13.60 6.81 -8.94
CA ILE A 196 -13.60 7.67 -10.13
C ILE A 196 -12.66 8.86 -9.91
N GLU A 197 -12.76 9.51 -8.74
CA GLU A 197 -11.87 10.58 -8.31
C GLU A 197 -10.40 10.13 -8.27
N ASP A 198 -10.10 8.98 -7.66
CA ASP A 198 -8.74 8.44 -7.58
C ASP A 198 -8.15 8.08 -8.95
N ALA A 199 -9.00 7.68 -9.91
CA ALA A 199 -8.56 7.43 -11.29
C ALA A 199 -8.21 8.75 -11.99
N PHE A 200 -9.01 9.79 -11.77
CA PHE A 200 -8.76 11.12 -12.33
C PHE A 200 -7.54 11.81 -11.70
N ASP A 201 -7.38 11.73 -10.39
CA ASP A 201 -6.21 12.29 -9.70
C ASP A 201 -4.92 11.61 -10.16
N ARG A 202 -4.93 10.28 -10.33
CA ARG A 202 -3.82 9.55 -10.94
C ARG A 202 -3.49 10.06 -12.34
N LEU A 203 -4.50 10.25 -13.19
CA LEU A 203 -4.35 10.80 -14.53
C LEU A 203 -3.79 12.23 -14.52
N ALA A 204 -4.27 13.08 -13.60
CA ALA A 204 -3.82 14.46 -13.48
C ALA A 204 -2.36 14.57 -13.00
N GLN A 205 -1.89 13.57 -12.23
CA GLN A 205 -0.49 13.48 -11.78
C GLN A 205 0.44 12.81 -12.79
N MET A 206 -0.09 12.25 -13.89
CA MET A 206 0.69 11.63 -14.96
C MET A 206 1.22 12.69 -15.95
N ASP A 207 2.28 13.40 -15.59
CA ASP A 207 2.99 14.29 -16.52
C ASP A 207 3.90 13.54 -17.53
N GLY A 208 4.05 12.23 -17.35
CA GLY A 208 4.88 11.32 -18.15
C GLY A 208 5.54 10.22 -17.31
N PRO A 209 6.25 9.27 -17.93
CA PRO A 209 6.91 8.19 -17.23
C PRO A 209 8.02 8.71 -16.31
N ARG A 210 8.22 8.01 -15.19
CA ARG A 210 9.46 8.08 -14.44
C ARG A 210 10.51 7.29 -15.23
N ILE A 211 11.38 7.99 -15.94
CA ILE A 211 12.38 7.33 -16.79
C ILE A 211 13.39 6.59 -15.90
N HIS A 212 13.35 5.26 -15.97
CA HIS A 212 14.18 4.34 -15.20
C HIS A 212 15.24 3.65 -16.07
N GLY A 213 15.02 3.59 -17.39
CA GLY A 213 15.93 2.98 -18.35
C GLY A 213 16.91 3.96 -19.01
N ASP A 214 18.15 3.49 -19.24
CA ASP A 214 19.10 4.16 -20.11
C ASP A 214 18.84 3.76 -21.57
N GLY A 215 18.29 4.67 -22.39
CA GLY A 215 18.22 4.52 -23.84
C GLY A 215 16.83 4.76 -24.44
N GLU A 216 16.83 5.17 -25.72
CA GLU A 216 15.64 5.63 -26.43
C GLU A 216 14.52 4.56 -26.49
N LEU A 217 14.88 3.29 -26.67
CA LEU A 217 13.90 2.19 -26.73
C LEU A 217 13.17 2.01 -25.40
N LEU A 218 13.91 1.95 -24.29
CA LEU A 218 13.29 1.80 -22.97
C LEU A 218 12.44 3.03 -22.62
N THR A 219 12.86 4.24 -23.04
CA THR A 219 12.02 5.42 -22.92
C THR A 219 10.71 5.29 -23.71
N VAL A 220 10.73 4.73 -24.93
CA VAL A 220 9.50 4.47 -25.70
C VAL A 220 8.64 3.41 -25.01
N SER A 221 9.22 2.35 -24.46
CA SER A 221 8.50 1.35 -23.66
C SER A 221 7.79 1.96 -22.44
N GLU A 222 8.50 2.78 -21.67
CA GLU A 222 7.95 3.47 -20.48
C GLU A 222 6.82 4.44 -20.85
N TRP A 223 6.95 5.14 -21.99
CA TRP A 223 5.84 5.94 -22.54
C TRP A 223 4.67 5.08 -22.98
N GLY A 224 4.92 3.89 -23.53
CA GLY A 224 3.87 2.93 -23.88
C GLY A 224 3.07 2.49 -22.65
N GLU A 225 3.76 2.10 -21.59
CA GLU A 225 3.16 1.78 -20.28
C GLU A 225 2.31 2.94 -19.75
N THR A 226 2.86 4.16 -19.77
CA THR A 226 2.17 5.37 -19.29
C THR A 226 0.88 5.64 -20.06
N VAL A 227 0.91 5.51 -21.38
CA VAL A 227 -0.27 5.68 -22.25
C VAL A 227 -1.34 4.65 -21.92
N GLU A 228 -0.97 3.37 -21.76
CA GLU A 228 -1.96 2.33 -21.45
C GLU A 228 -2.51 2.47 -20.03
N SER A 229 -1.68 2.84 -19.05
CA SER A 229 -2.13 3.10 -17.67
C SER A 229 -3.14 4.26 -17.62
N ALA A 230 -2.90 5.31 -18.40
CA ALA A 230 -3.84 6.42 -18.55
C ALA A 230 -5.16 5.94 -19.20
N GLN A 231 -5.06 5.16 -20.27
CA GLN A 231 -6.24 4.60 -20.95
C GLN A 231 -7.06 3.69 -20.02
N VAL A 232 -6.40 2.79 -19.28
CA VAL A 232 -7.02 1.90 -18.27
C VAL A 232 -7.78 2.73 -17.24
N SER A 233 -7.13 3.75 -16.66
CA SER A 233 -7.74 4.59 -15.63
C SER A 233 -9.01 5.29 -16.13
N LEU A 234 -8.98 5.80 -17.37
CA LEU A 234 -10.14 6.45 -17.99
C LEU A 234 -11.26 5.45 -18.32
N ASP A 235 -10.93 4.29 -18.88
CA ASP A 235 -11.90 3.25 -19.24
C ASP A 235 -12.61 2.70 -18.00
N ASP A 236 -11.86 2.43 -16.93
CA ASP A 236 -12.40 1.89 -15.69
C ASP A 236 -13.27 2.93 -14.95
N ALA A 237 -12.86 4.20 -14.93
CA ALA A 237 -13.67 5.28 -14.36
C ALA A 237 -15.02 5.42 -15.09
N ARG A 238 -15.01 5.41 -16.43
CA ARG A 238 -16.24 5.44 -17.24
C ARG A 238 -17.12 4.23 -17.02
N HIS A 239 -16.51 3.05 -16.92
CA HIS A 239 -17.23 1.81 -16.69
C HIS A 239 -17.92 1.82 -15.32
N LEU A 240 -17.22 2.22 -14.25
CA LEU A 240 -17.80 2.34 -12.91
C LEU A 240 -18.91 3.38 -12.86
N ASP A 241 -18.73 4.55 -13.48
CA ASP A 241 -19.75 5.61 -13.55
C ASP A 241 -21.02 5.14 -14.28
N SER A 242 -20.85 4.45 -15.42
CA SER A 242 -21.97 3.88 -16.19
C SER A 242 -22.72 2.82 -15.40
N GLN A 243 -22.01 1.83 -14.86
CA GLN A 243 -22.61 0.75 -14.07
C GLN A 243 -23.32 1.29 -12.83
N PHE A 244 -22.75 2.29 -12.18
CA PHE A 244 -23.35 2.88 -10.99
C PHE A 244 -24.61 3.65 -11.36
N THR A 245 -24.55 4.50 -12.38
CA THR A 245 -25.71 5.25 -12.89
C THR A 245 -26.84 4.32 -13.34
N GLU A 246 -26.53 3.23 -14.03
CA GLU A 246 -27.52 2.23 -14.45
C GLU A 246 -28.15 1.48 -13.27
N SER A 247 -27.41 1.32 -12.16
CA SER A 247 -27.91 0.68 -10.94
C SER A 247 -28.84 1.57 -10.12
N LEU A 248 -28.94 2.87 -10.43
CA LEU A 248 -29.74 3.83 -9.71
C LEU A 248 -31.18 3.94 -10.27
N PRO A 249 -32.16 4.30 -9.42
CA PRO A 249 -33.49 4.71 -9.89
C PRO A 249 -33.42 5.88 -10.88
N ALA A 250 -34.39 5.95 -11.81
CA ALA A 250 -34.41 7.00 -12.84
C ALA A 250 -34.55 8.43 -12.28
N ASP A 251 -35.06 8.57 -11.05
CA ASP A 251 -35.21 9.82 -10.32
C ASP A 251 -34.11 10.06 -9.28
N ALA A 252 -33.03 9.26 -9.29
CA ALA A 252 -31.88 9.49 -8.42
C ALA A 252 -31.30 10.90 -8.64
N GLY A 253 -31.20 11.65 -7.55
CA GLY A 253 -30.62 12.97 -7.51
C GLY A 253 -29.09 12.94 -7.36
N THR A 254 -28.55 14.06 -6.91
CA THR A 254 -27.14 14.22 -6.57
C THR A 254 -26.94 14.13 -5.06
N VAL A 255 -25.80 13.58 -4.64
CA VAL A 255 -25.37 13.51 -3.23
C VAL A 255 -24.18 14.42 -2.94
N GLU A 256 -23.76 15.25 -3.90
CA GLU A 256 -22.57 16.11 -3.81
C GLU A 256 -22.52 16.98 -2.55
N ASP A 257 -23.63 17.63 -2.20
CA ASP A 257 -23.70 18.49 -1.01
C ASP A 257 -23.49 17.68 0.29
N ALA A 258 -24.04 16.46 0.34
CA ALA A 258 -23.88 15.57 1.49
C ALA A 258 -22.44 15.05 1.59
N LEU A 259 -21.84 14.67 0.46
CA LEU A 259 -20.44 14.24 0.41
C LEU A 259 -19.50 15.36 0.83
N THR A 260 -19.67 16.57 0.29
CA THR A 260 -18.84 17.73 0.61
C THR A 260 -18.96 18.11 2.09
N SER A 261 -20.19 18.27 2.59
CA SER A 261 -20.43 18.65 4.00
C SER A 261 -19.97 17.56 4.97
N GLY A 262 -20.18 16.29 4.63
CA GLY A 262 -19.70 15.15 5.40
C GLY A 262 -18.17 15.09 5.43
N ALA A 263 -17.52 15.26 4.28
CA ALA A 263 -16.06 15.32 4.18
C ALA A 263 -15.47 16.45 5.04
N GLU A 264 -16.04 17.66 4.96
CA GLU A 264 -15.59 18.80 5.77
C GLU A 264 -15.69 18.52 7.28
N THR A 265 -16.79 17.88 7.70
CA THR A 265 -17.02 17.48 9.10
C THR A 265 -16.00 16.45 9.55
N LEU A 266 -15.81 15.37 8.77
CA LEU A 266 -14.88 14.30 9.10
C LEU A 266 -13.43 14.80 9.11
N LEU A 267 -13.02 15.62 8.15
CA LEU A 267 -11.69 16.22 8.11
C LEU A 267 -11.47 17.22 9.26
N ALA A 268 -12.51 17.94 9.72
CA ALA A 268 -12.41 18.75 10.93
C ALA A 268 -12.11 17.90 12.16
N ASP A 269 -12.76 16.74 12.29
CA ASP A 269 -12.52 15.80 13.38
C ASP A 269 -11.12 15.16 13.30
N VAL A 270 -10.65 14.82 12.10
CA VAL A 270 -9.28 14.34 11.88
C VAL A 270 -8.26 15.40 12.27
N ARG A 271 -8.47 16.68 11.89
CA ARG A 271 -7.58 17.79 12.29
C ARG A 271 -7.58 18.00 13.80
N SER A 272 -8.74 17.89 14.44
CA SER A 272 -8.87 17.98 15.90
C SER A 272 -8.02 16.89 16.59
N ARG A 273 -8.14 15.64 16.16
CA ARG A 273 -7.34 14.52 16.69
C ARG A 273 -5.85 14.66 16.37
N ARG A 274 -5.51 15.11 15.15
CA ARG A 274 -4.13 15.39 14.74
C ARG A 274 -3.44 16.39 15.68
N SER A 275 -4.16 17.39 16.18
CA SER A 275 -3.61 18.38 17.12
C SER A 275 -3.28 17.81 18.51
N GLN A 276 -3.78 16.61 18.82
CA GLN A 276 -3.62 15.91 20.09
C GLN A 276 -2.61 14.75 20.00
N LEU A 277 -1.96 14.57 18.85
CA LEU A 277 -1.01 13.47 18.65
C LEU A 277 0.18 13.56 19.62
N PRO A 278 0.61 12.42 20.20
CA PRO A 278 1.79 12.36 21.07
C PRO A 278 3.05 12.81 20.32
N PRO A 279 4.09 13.33 21.01
CA PRO A 279 5.34 13.69 20.37
C PRO A 279 5.94 12.51 19.59
N GLU A 280 6.68 12.81 18.52
CA GLU A 280 7.38 11.77 17.76
C GLU A 280 8.43 11.09 18.65
N PRO A 281 8.46 9.75 18.71
CA PRO A 281 9.47 9.02 19.48
C PRO A 281 10.89 9.32 19.00
N THR A 282 11.85 9.34 19.92
CA THR A 282 13.25 9.57 19.61
C THR A 282 13.97 8.28 19.23
N PRO A 283 15.06 8.32 18.43
CA PRO A 283 15.82 7.12 18.04
C PRO A 283 16.35 6.25 19.19
N GLU A 284 16.48 6.83 20.38
CA GLU A 284 16.95 6.13 21.58
C GLU A 284 15.83 5.31 22.25
N GLU A 285 14.58 5.50 21.82
CA GLU A 285 13.37 4.85 22.34
C GLU A 285 12.84 3.78 21.37
N TRP A 286 13.55 3.44 20.29
CA TRP A 286 13.04 2.52 19.27
C TRP A 286 12.82 1.09 19.79
N GLY A 287 11.56 0.73 19.97
CA GLY A 287 11.03 -0.62 20.16
C GLY A 287 9.64 -0.76 19.53
N VAL A 288 9.01 -1.92 19.69
CA VAL A 288 7.69 -2.25 19.10
C VAL A 288 6.64 -1.17 19.40
N ALA A 289 6.58 -0.70 20.66
CA ALA A 289 5.62 0.31 21.09
C ALA A 289 5.81 1.65 20.37
N GLU A 290 7.05 2.13 20.30
CA GLU A 290 7.40 3.41 19.70
C GLU A 290 7.25 3.39 18.18
N ASN A 291 7.58 2.28 17.52
CA ASN A 291 7.36 2.10 16.09
C ASN A 291 5.86 2.14 15.74
N LEU A 292 5.01 1.43 16.51
CA LEU A 292 3.56 1.48 16.34
C LEU A 292 3.00 2.91 16.46
N VAL A 293 3.45 3.66 17.47
CA VAL A 293 3.05 5.06 17.65
C VAL A 293 3.52 5.93 16.48
N ALA A 294 4.78 5.78 16.06
CA ALA A 294 5.34 6.55 14.95
C ALA A 294 4.62 6.27 13.63
N ASP A 295 4.29 5.01 13.34
CA ASP A 295 3.63 4.60 12.11
C ASP A 295 2.16 5.06 12.05
N LEU A 296 1.42 4.91 13.14
CA LEU A 296 0.06 5.46 13.23
C LEU A 296 0.06 6.99 13.14
N ARG A 297 0.96 7.67 13.84
CA ARG A 297 1.10 9.12 13.76
C ARG A 297 1.34 9.57 12.32
N ARG A 298 2.31 8.95 11.64
CA ARG A 298 2.63 9.25 10.24
C ARG A 298 1.44 9.01 9.32
N SER A 299 0.68 7.95 9.55
CA SER A 299 -0.51 7.62 8.76
C SER A 299 -1.67 8.59 8.98
N ILE A 300 -1.82 9.15 10.18
CA ILE A 300 -2.84 10.18 10.49
C ILE A 300 -2.44 11.54 9.91
N GLU A 301 -1.15 11.87 9.95
CA GLU A 301 -0.61 13.13 9.43
C GLU A 301 -0.62 13.21 7.91
N ARG A 302 -0.47 12.07 7.23
CA ARG A 302 -0.61 11.96 5.77
C ARG A 302 -2.08 12.01 5.36
N GLY A 303 -2.33 12.53 4.17
CA GLY A 303 -3.67 12.70 3.59
C GLY A 303 -4.13 14.15 3.53
N PRO A 304 -5.21 14.42 2.78
CA PRO A 304 -5.76 15.75 2.58
C PRO A 304 -6.10 16.44 3.92
N ALA A 305 -5.85 17.74 4.01
CA ALA A 305 -6.28 18.54 5.16
C ALA A 305 -7.66 19.16 4.93
N THR A 306 -8.03 19.38 3.67
CA THR A 306 -9.29 19.98 3.20
C THR A 306 -9.85 19.16 2.03
N VAL A 307 -11.10 19.42 1.63
CA VAL A 307 -11.71 18.73 0.48
C VAL A 307 -10.97 19.10 -0.80
N GLU A 308 -10.47 20.33 -0.89
CA GLU A 308 -9.70 20.84 -2.03
C GLU A 308 -8.29 20.23 -2.14
N ASP A 309 -7.74 19.70 -1.04
CA ASP A 309 -6.48 18.96 -1.05
C ASP A 309 -6.68 17.48 -1.47
N ALA A 310 -7.92 17.00 -1.53
CA ALA A 310 -8.27 15.64 -1.92
C ALA A 310 -8.57 15.56 -3.42
N SER A 311 -8.64 14.35 -3.97
CA SER A 311 -9.09 14.08 -5.34
C SER A 311 -10.54 14.54 -5.57
N GLY A 312 -11.33 14.61 -4.49
CA GLY A 312 -12.66 15.19 -4.43
C GLY A 312 -13.37 14.87 -3.11
N PRO A 313 -14.64 15.25 -2.95
CA PRO A 313 -15.41 15.02 -1.73
C PRO A 313 -15.58 13.54 -1.39
N ALA A 314 -15.71 12.63 -2.36
CA ALA A 314 -15.94 11.22 -2.08
C ALA A 314 -14.67 10.52 -1.52
N SER A 315 -13.52 10.76 -2.14
CA SER A 315 -12.21 10.31 -1.69
C SER A 315 -11.85 10.92 -0.33
N ALA A 316 -12.19 12.18 -0.08
CA ALA A 316 -12.02 12.82 1.22
C ALA A 316 -12.81 12.12 2.33
N VAL A 317 -14.05 11.68 2.08
CA VAL A 317 -14.84 10.88 3.04
C VAL A 317 -14.15 9.55 3.35
N VAL A 318 -13.71 8.82 2.32
CA VAL A 318 -13.07 7.51 2.49
C VAL A 318 -11.72 7.63 3.22
N ASP A 319 -10.89 8.59 2.84
CA ASP A 319 -9.60 8.89 3.52
C ASP A 319 -9.83 9.25 4.99
N ALA A 320 -10.76 10.17 5.26
CA ALA A 320 -11.06 10.60 6.61
C ALA A 320 -11.55 9.43 7.48
N THR A 321 -12.39 8.54 6.94
CA THR A 321 -12.84 7.31 7.63
C THR A 321 -11.65 6.46 8.08
N GLY A 322 -10.70 6.20 7.17
CA GLY A 322 -9.51 5.41 7.47
C GLY A 322 -8.58 6.08 8.50
N ARG A 323 -8.48 7.41 8.48
CA ARG A 323 -7.66 8.18 9.44
C ARG A 323 -8.31 8.31 10.81
N LEU A 324 -9.65 8.35 10.86
CA LEU A 324 -10.42 8.31 12.09
C LEU A 324 -10.30 6.94 12.78
N ALA A 325 -10.28 5.84 12.03
CA ALA A 325 -9.99 4.51 12.57
C ALA A 325 -8.57 4.44 13.13
N ARG A 326 -7.57 4.92 12.38
CA ARG A 326 -6.17 4.97 12.84
C ARG A 326 -5.95 5.86 14.07
N SER A 327 -6.67 6.96 14.18
CA SER A 327 -6.58 7.83 15.37
C SER A 327 -7.11 7.13 16.61
N ARG A 328 -8.23 6.41 16.51
CA ARG A 328 -8.76 5.57 17.60
C ARG A 328 -7.85 4.38 17.92
N ALA A 329 -7.23 3.78 16.90
CA ALA A 329 -6.25 2.73 17.09
C ALA A 329 -5.02 3.23 17.86
N LEU A 330 -4.59 4.47 17.60
CA LEU A 330 -3.49 5.10 18.35
C LEU A 330 -3.85 5.28 19.82
N GLU A 331 -5.06 5.77 20.12
CA GLU A 331 -5.56 5.89 21.50
C GLU A 331 -5.53 4.52 22.21
N GLN A 332 -6.02 3.45 21.57
CA GLN A 332 -5.99 2.09 22.11
C GLN A 332 -4.56 1.56 22.33
N ILE A 333 -3.65 1.81 21.38
CA ILE A 333 -2.25 1.41 21.49
C ILE A 333 -1.58 2.14 22.65
N GLN A 334 -1.83 3.43 22.83
CA GLN A 334 -1.29 4.20 23.95
C GLN A 334 -1.76 3.67 25.30
N GLU A 335 -3.06 3.35 25.43
CA GLU A 335 -3.60 2.74 26.65
C GLU A 335 -2.90 1.41 26.98
N ARG A 336 -2.65 0.58 25.97
CA ARG A 336 -1.94 -0.70 26.13
C ARG A 336 -0.45 -0.51 26.45
N ILE A 337 0.20 0.51 25.90
CA ILE A 337 1.58 0.87 26.25
C ILE A 337 1.66 1.32 27.71
N ASP A 338 0.75 2.19 28.16
CA ASP A 338 0.67 2.66 29.54
C ASP A 338 0.41 1.51 30.53
N ALA A 339 -0.31 0.47 30.09
CA ALA A 339 -0.56 -0.75 30.85
C ALA A 339 0.62 -1.76 30.81
N GLY A 340 1.63 -1.53 29.97
CA GLY A 340 2.77 -2.45 29.78
C GLY A 340 2.42 -3.73 29.00
N GLU A 341 1.41 -3.67 28.14
CA GLU A 341 0.86 -4.81 27.38
C GLU A 341 1.40 -4.90 25.94
N ILE A 342 2.29 -4.00 25.54
CA ILE A 342 2.96 -4.01 24.24
C ILE A 342 4.45 -4.23 24.45
N SER A 343 4.93 -5.38 24.02
CA SER A 343 6.34 -5.78 23.97
C SER A 343 6.57 -6.70 22.77
N GLY A 344 7.83 -7.00 22.47
CA GLY A 344 8.17 -8.12 21.58
C GLY A 344 7.65 -9.45 22.14
N VAL A 345 7.64 -10.48 21.29
CA VAL A 345 7.22 -11.84 21.66
C VAL A 345 8.40 -12.64 22.20
N GLU A 346 8.16 -13.42 23.26
CA GLU A 346 9.17 -14.32 23.84
C GLU A 346 9.00 -15.77 23.35
N SER A 347 7.86 -16.08 22.73
CA SER A 347 7.54 -17.43 22.28
C SER A 347 6.76 -17.46 20.96
N ALA A 348 6.81 -18.60 20.28
CA ALA A 348 6.02 -18.80 19.07
C ALA A 348 4.51 -18.90 19.33
N ASP A 349 4.11 -19.30 20.55
CA ASP A 349 2.69 -19.35 20.94
C ASP A 349 2.09 -17.94 21.07
N GLU A 350 2.86 -16.99 21.59
CA GLU A 350 2.47 -15.58 21.59
C GLU A 350 2.33 -15.03 20.17
N LEU A 351 3.28 -15.35 19.29
CA LEU A 351 3.21 -14.95 17.88
C LEU A 351 1.97 -15.52 17.17
N ARG A 352 1.65 -16.81 17.41
CA ARG A 352 0.41 -17.44 16.90
C ARG A 352 -0.85 -16.77 17.42
N ALA A 353 -0.85 -16.39 18.70
CA ALA A 353 -1.98 -15.71 19.31
C ALA A 353 -2.19 -14.32 18.71
N LEU A 354 -1.12 -13.54 18.50
CA LEU A 354 -1.16 -12.25 17.82
C LEU A 354 -1.69 -12.38 16.40
N ARG A 355 -1.15 -13.34 15.63
CA ARG A 355 -1.62 -13.62 14.27
C ARG A 355 -3.12 -13.94 14.26
N THR A 356 -3.56 -14.88 15.09
CA THR A 356 -4.98 -15.28 15.18
C THR A 356 -5.87 -14.09 15.53
N THR A 357 -5.45 -13.29 16.52
CA THR A 357 -6.17 -12.07 16.94
C THR A 357 -6.31 -11.07 15.80
N ALA A 358 -5.27 -10.90 14.96
CA ALA A 358 -5.32 -10.01 13.82
C ALA A 358 -6.35 -10.48 12.78
N TYR A 359 -6.38 -11.77 12.44
CA TYR A 359 -7.39 -12.32 11.52
C TYR A 359 -8.81 -12.18 12.07
N ASP A 360 -9.01 -12.57 13.33
CA ASP A 360 -10.32 -12.46 14.00
C ASP A 360 -10.80 -11.01 14.05
N ALA A 361 -9.90 -10.04 14.25
CA ALA A 361 -10.24 -8.62 14.26
C ALA A 361 -10.64 -8.09 12.87
N LEU A 362 -9.96 -8.53 11.80
CA LEU A 362 -10.31 -8.16 10.43
C LEU A 362 -11.71 -8.69 10.07
N ASP A 363 -12.02 -9.94 10.41
CA ASP A 363 -13.34 -10.54 10.18
C ASP A 363 -14.42 -9.85 11.02
N ALA A 364 -14.16 -9.63 12.31
CA ALA A 364 -15.10 -8.94 13.19
C ALA A 364 -15.41 -7.51 12.72
N ALA A 365 -14.42 -6.79 12.17
CA ALA A 365 -14.63 -5.45 11.62
C ALA A 365 -15.64 -5.46 10.47
N LEU A 366 -15.60 -6.48 9.59
CA LEU A 366 -16.54 -6.63 8.49
C LEU A 366 -17.94 -7.06 8.97
N GLU A 367 -18.02 -7.91 9.99
CA GLU A 367 -19.29 -8.44 10.52
C GLU A 367 -20.05 -7.45 11.38
N THR A 368 -19.34 -6.61 12.15
CA THR A 368 -19.93 -5.74 13.18
C THR A 368 -20.14 -4.30 12.74
N SER A 369 -19.52 -3.88 11.62
CA SER A 369 -19.71 -2.53 11.09
C SER A 369 -21.12 -2.33 10.55
N SER A 370 -21.64 -1.13 10.74
CA SER A 370 -22.94 -0.67 10.23
C SER A 370 -23.03 -0.69 8.70
N ASP A 371 -21.90 -0.46 8.01
CA ASP A 371 -21.75 -0.67 6.57
C ASP A 371 -20.50 -1.51 6.27
N ALA A 372 -20.72 -2.73 5.77
CA ALA A 372 -19.64 -3.68 5.48
C ALA A 372 -18.77 -3.28 4.27
N ALA A 373 -19.30 -2.51 3.32
CA ALA A 373 -18.55 -2.07 2.13
C ALA A 373 -17.59 -0.93 2.49
N LEU A 374 -18.03 0.01 3.34
CA LEU A 374 -17.20 1.06 3.91
C LEU A 374 -16.12 0.45 4.81
N ALA A 375 -16.49 -0.47 5.70
CA ALA A 375 -15.54 -1.18 6.55
C ALA A 375 -14.48 -1.92 5.72
N ARG A 376 -14.89 -2.65 4.68
CA ARG A 376 -13.95 -3.35 3.78
C ARG A 376 -12.96 -2.42 3.11
N THR A 377 -13.36 -1.20 2.77
CA THR A 377 -12.46 -0.22 2.15
C THR A 377 -11.30 0.13 3.07
N VAL A 378 -11.56 0.32 4.37
CA VAL A 378 -10.52 0.58 5.37
C VAL A 378 -9.73 -0.69 5.73
N VAL A 379 -10.44 -1.80 5.94
CA VAL A 379 -9.86 -3.07 6.41
C VAL A 379 -8.97 -3.71 5.34
N SER A 380 -9.34 -3.61 4.05
CA SER A 380 -8.51 -4.15 2.96
C SER A 380 -7.14 -3.49 2.90
N ASP A 381 -7.05 -2.20 3.19
CA ASP A 381 -5.78 -1.46 3.25
C ASP A 381 -4.91 -1.94 4.43
N VAL A 382 -5.45 -1.97 5.66
CA VAL A 382 -4.66 -2.43 6.82
C VAL A 382 -4.34 -3.93 6.78
N SER A 383 -5.12 -4.73 6.07
CA SER A 383 -4.85 -6.16 5.95
C SER A 383 -3.54 -6.48 5.20
N TRP A 384 -2.97 -5.51 4.48
CA TRP A 384 -1.60 -5.60 3.95
C TRP A 384 -0.55 -5.73 5.05
N GLU A 385 -0.78 -5.18 6.24
CA GLU A 385 0.15 -5.31 7.36
C GLU A 385 0.25 -6.77 7.82
N VAL A 386 -0.88 -7.48 7.83
CA VAL A 386 -0.92 -8.92 8.12
C VAL A 386 -0.27 -9.73 6.99
N THR A 387 -0.59 -9.44 5.73
CA THR A 387 0.06 -10.10 4.57
C THR A 387 1.59 -9.90 4.61
N ASN A 388 2.06 -8.69 4.90
CA ASN A 388 3.48 -8.38 4.96
C ASN A 388 4.16 -9.05 6.17
N ALA A 389 3.49 -9.11 7.32
CA ALA A 389 3.96 -9.85 8.49
C ALA A 389 4.09 -11.35 8.18
N ASP A 390 3.07 -11.95 7.57
CA ASP A 390 3.08 -13.35 7.14
C ASP A 390 4.19 -13.63 6.09
N TRP A 391 4.37 -12.74 5.11
CA TRP A 391 5.45 -12.86 4.12
C TRP A 391 6.85 -12.74 4.72
N ARG A 392 7.04 -11.90 5.74
CA ARG A 392 8.31 -11.81 6.47
C ARG A 392 8.53 -13.07 7.31
N LEU A 393 7.48 -13.56 7.97
CA LEU A 393 7.53 -14.76 8.78
C LEU A 393 7.90 -16.00 7.94
N ALA A 394 7.31 -16.13 6.74
CA ALA A 394 7.59 -17.21 5.80
C ALA A 394 9.05 -17.24 5.26
N ARG A 395 9.84 -16.20 5.51
CA ARG A 395 11.27 -16.15 5.09
C ARG A 395 12.21 -16.80 6.09
N PHE A 396 11.76 -17.10 7.31
CA PHE A 396 12.62 -17.73 8.30
C PHE A 396 12.74 -19.24 8.03
N ASP A 397 13.96 -19.70 7.77
CA ASP A 397 14.31 -21.11 7.55
C ASP A 397 15.11 -21.72 8.72
N ARG A 398 15.32 -20.93 9.77
CA ARG A 398 16.18 -21.22 10.93
C ARG A 398 15.63 -20.57 12.18
N ASP A 399 16.07 -21.08 13.33
CA ASP A 399 15.76 -20.52 14.64
C ASP A 399 16.08 -19.02 14.68
N VAL A 400 15.19 -18.27 15.34
CA VAL A 400 15.14 -16.82 15.24
C VAL A 400 15.19 -16.19 16.63
N ARG A 401 15.92 -15.08 16.77
CA ARG A 401 15.92 -14.29 17.99
C ARG A 401 14.61 -13.47 18.08
N PRO A 402 13.97 -13.38 19.25
CA PRO A 402 12.76 -12.58 19.50
C PRO A 402 12.73 -11.20 18.83
N ASP A 403 13.80 -10.41 18.95
CA ASP A 403 13.90 -9.06 18.39
C ASP A 403 13.81 -9.00 16.85
N ARG A 404 14.03 -10.12 16.17
CA ARG A 404 13.90 -10.20 14.71
C ARG A 404 12.44 -10.38 14.27
N LEU A 405 11.53 -10.60 15.22
CA LEU A 405 10.09 -10.71 15.01
C LEU A 405 9.34 -9.40 15.29
N ASP A 406 10.03 -8.34 15.76
CA ASP A 406 9.40 -7.07 16.14
C ASP A 406 8.55 -6.47 14.99
N ASP A 407 9.08 -6.36 13.77
CA ASP A 407 8.32 -5.90 12.58
C ASP A 407 7.06 -6.76 12.29
N ILE A 408 7.09 -8.05 12.64
CA ILE A 408 5.96 -8.98 12.42
C ILE A 408 4.90 -8.76 13.51
N VAL A 409 5.35 -8.60 14.76
CA VAL A 409 4.51 -8.25 15.91
C VAL A 409 3.81 -6.92 15.67
N GLU A 410 4.55 -5.91 15.21
CA GLU A 410 4.03 -4.60 14.84
C GLU A 410 2.90 -4.71 13.81
N GLY A 411 3.09 -5.48 12.74
CA GLY A 411 2.06 -5.69 11.71
C GLY A 411 0.76 -6.28 12.26
N TYR A 412 0.83 -7.31 13.11
CA TYR A 412 -0.37 -7.91 13.71
C TYR A 412 -1.05 -7.00 14.72
N VAL A 413 -0.28 -6.32 15.58
CA VAL A 413 -0.82 -5.42 16.60
C VAL A 413 -1.48 -4.19 15.96
N LEU A 414 -0.83 -3.60 14.96
CA LEU A 414 -1.35 -2.48 14.19
C LEU A 414 -2.66 -2.84 13.50
N ALA A 415 -2.68 -3.97 12.77
CA ALA A 415 -3.88 -4.43 12.07
C ALA A 415 -5.04 -4.70 13.04
N THR A 416 -4.76 -5.32 14.18
CA THR A 416 -5.76 -5.59 15.22
C THR A 416 -6.39 -4.29 15.72
N ALA A 417 -5.57 -3.32 16.14
CA ALA A 417 -6.05 -2.06 16.71
C ALA A 417 -6.86 -1.24 15.70
N VAL A 418 -6.41 -1.17 14.44
CA VAL A 418 -7.14 -0.46 13.38
C VAL A 418 -8.45 -1.18 13.05
N ALA A 419 -8.44 -2.50 12.91
CA ALA A 419 -9.65 -3.27 12.61
C ALA A 419 -10.72 -3.10 13.71
N GLN A 420 -10.32 -3.14 14.99
CA GLN A 420 -11.22 -2.89 16.13
C GLN A 420 -11.78 -1.45 16.13
N ALA A 421 -11.04 -0.50 15.58
CA ALA A 421 -11.45 0.90 15.46
C ALA A 421 -12.32 1.21 14.22
N VAL A 422 -12.47 0.27 13.27
CA VAL A 422 -13.24 0.48 12.03
C VAL A 422 -14.73 0.68 12.29
N PRO A 423 -15.44 -0.20 13.03
CA PRO A 423 -16.89 -0.03 13.25
C PRO A 423 -17.29 1.36 13.77
N PRO A 424 -16.68 1.92 14.84
CA PRO A 424 -17.05 3.27 15.30
C PRO A 424 -16.62 4.39 14.35
N ALA A 425 -15.66 4.17 13.46
CA ALA A 425 -15.31 5.13 12.40
C ALA A 425 -16.33 5.11 11.26
N CYS A 426 -16.85 3.93 10.89
CA CYS A 426 -17.96 3.78 9.96
C CYS A 426 -19.22 4.47 10.49
N ASP A 427 -19.59 4.25 11.75
CA ASP A 427 -20.75 4.89 12.37
C ASP A 427 -20.66 6.43 12.30
N GLN A 428 -19.49 6.99 12.66
CA GLN A 428 -19.27 8.43 12.58
C GLN A 428 -19.37 8.96 11.14
N THR A 429 -18.94 8.17 10.16
CA THR A 429 -19.00 8.54 8.74
C THR A 429 -20.43 8.54 8.23
N ILE A 430 -21.21 7.52 8.58
CA ILE A 430 -22.64 7.43 8.26
C ILE A 430 -23.39 8.60 8.90
N ASP A 431 -23.09 8.94 10.16
CA ASP A 431 -23.68 10.08 10.85
C ASP A 431 -23.34 11.42 10.18
N ALA A 432 -22.12 11.58 9.64
CA ALA A 432 -21.69 12.79 8.96
C ALA A 432 -22.31 12.96 7.55
N LEU A 433 -22.78 11.87 6.93
CA LEU A 433 -23.37 11.87 5.59
C LEU A 433 -24.91 11.99 5.59
N ASN A 434 -25.54 11.88 6.77
CA ASN A 434 -26.98 12.05 6.97
C ASN A 434 -27.33 13.45 7.51
#